data_AF-A0A426Y3L1-F1
#
_entry.id   AF-A0A426Y3L1-F1
#
_cell.length_a   1.000
_cell.length_b   1.000
_cell.length_c   1.000
_cell.angle_alpha   90.00
_cell.angle_beta   90.00
_cell.angle_gamma   90.00
#
_symmetry.space_group_name_H-M   'P 1'
#
loop_
_entity.id
_entity.type
_entity.pdbx_description
1 polymer ?
#
loop_
_entity_poly.entity_id
_entity_poly.type
_entity_poly.pdbx_seq_one_letter_code
_entity_poly.pdbx_strand_id
1 'polypeptide(L)'
;MNYRGGSVLGKKTILKSDHFPGCQNKRLTPQIDGAPNYRQAGSLHVHGVAIPTIHGIRNVLNHIGAKQDLKQKGVLWHNLREEPVVYINGRPFVLRDVERPFSNLEYTVCR
;
A
#
# COMPACT_ATOMS: atom_id res chain seq x y z
N MET A 1 -0.87 6.49 -23.88
CA MET A 1 -0.91 6.70 -22.41
C MET A 1 -1.12 8.18 -22.16
N ASN A 2 -2.23 8.57 -21.53
CA ASN A 2 -2.47 9.95 -21.17
C ASN A 2 -1.65 10.28 -19.92
N TYR A 3 -0.56 11.05 -20.09
CA TYR A 3 0.20 11.56 -18.96
C TYR A 3 -0.63 12.65 -18.27
N ARG A 4 -1.00 12.41 -17.01
CA ARG A 4 -1.57 13.47 -16.16
C ARG A 4 -0.44 14.37 -15.70
N GLY A 5 -0.37 15.59 -16.24
CA GLY A 5 0.55 16.63 -15.79
C GLY A 5 -0.09 17.50 -14.70
N GLY A 6 0.70 17.91 -13.70
CA GLY A 6 0.25 18.81 -12.63
C GLY A 6 1.22 18.81 -11.44
N SER A 7 1.29 19.93 -10.71
CA SER A 7 2.06 19.99 -9.46
C SER A 7 1.28 19.24 -8.38
N VAL A 8 1.84 18.14 -7.90
CA VAL A 8 1.24 17.32 -6.84
C VAL A 8 1.39 18.00 -5.48
N LEU A 9 2.52 18.68 -5.26
CA LEU A 9 2.79 19.48 -4.07
C LEU A 9 2.34 20.92 -4.33
N GLY A 10 1.29 21.34 -3.62
CA GLY A 10 0.72 22.68 -3.68
C GLY A 10 0.72 23.36 -2.32
N LYS A 11 0.56 24.69 -2.30
CA LYS A 11 0.26 25.41 -1.05
C LYS A 11 -0.98 24.79 -0.40
N LYS A 12 -1.05 24.81 0.93
CA LYS A 12 -2.13 24.22 1.74
C LYS A 12 -2.25 22.68 1.66
N THR A 13 -1.20 21.98 1.24
CA THR A 13 -1.16 20.51 1.32
C THR A 13 -0.26 20.05 2.47
N ILE A 14 -0.63 18.95 3.11
CA ILE A 14 0.17 18.28 4.15
C ILE A 14 0.42 16.82 3.75
N LEU A 15 1.53 16.27 4.25
CA LEU A 15 1.80 14.84 4.20
C LEU A 15 1.22 14.16 5.43
N LYS A 16 0.29 13.24 5.21
CA LYS A 16 -0.32 12.43 6.26
C LYS A 16 0.22 11.01 6.17
N SER A 17 0.59 10.42 7.31
CA SER A 17 0.94 9.00 7.37
C SER A 17 -0.24 8.18 6.85
N ASP A 18 0.02 7.38 5.81
CA ASP A 18 -1.00 6.53 5.21
C ASP A 18 -1.05 5.16 5.87
N HIS A 19 0.05 4.76 6.52
CA HIS A 19 0.05 3.57 7.36
C HIS A 19 -0.74 3.87 8.64
N PHE A 20 -1.80 3.12 8.89
CA PHE A 20 -2.65 3.20 10.09
C PHE A 20 -2.36 2.02 11.03
N PRO A 21 -1.51 2.21 12.07
CA PRO A 21 -1.30 1.20 13.09
C PRO A 21 -2.62 0.87 13.78
N GLY A 22 -2.92 -0.42 13.95
CA GLY A 22 -4.13 -0.88 14.63
C GLY A 22 -5.32 -1.23 13.72
N CYS A 23 -5.34 -0.79 12.45
CA CYS A 23 -6.38 -1.18 11.48
C CYS A 23 -6.10 -2.55 10.81
N GLN A 24 -5.45 -3.45 11.53
CA GLN A 24 -5.08 -4.77 11.03
C GLN A 24 -6.12 -5.81 11.45
N ASN A 25 -6.64 -6.56 10.51
CA ASN A 25 -7.48 -7.72 10.78
C ASN A 25 -6.58 -8.88 11.21
N LYS A 26 -6.45 -9.06 12.54
CA LYS A 26 -5.60 -10.10 13.14
C LYS A 26 -6.05 -11.53 12.82
N ARG A 27 -7.26 -11.72 12.26
CA ARG A 27 -7.77 -13.04 11.83
C ARG A 27 -7.19 -13.48 10.49
N LEU A 28 -6.63 -12.56 9.71
CA LEU A 28 -6.01 -12.90 8.43
C LEU A 28 -4.65 -13.54 8.67
N THR A 29 -4.43 -14.68 8.03
CA THR A 29 -3.16 -15.40 7.99
C THR A 29 -2.75 -15.61 6.53
N PRO A 30 -1.45 -15.53 6.20
CA PRO A 30 -0.34 -15.17 7.07
C PRO A 30 -0.28 -13.67 7.41
N GLN A 31 0.36 -13.34 8.54
CA GLN A 31 0.71 -11.97 8.88
C GLN A 31 2.10 -11.67 8.34
N ILE A 32 2.23 -10.63 7.52
CA ILE A 32 3.49 -10.21 6.92
C ILE A 32 3.89 -8.86 7.52
N ASP A 33 5.07 -8.80 8.14
CA ASP A 33 5.54 -7.57 8.77
C ASP A 33 5.64 -6.43 7.76
N GLY A 34 5.10 -5.27 8.13
CA GLY A 34 5.01 -4.08 7.28
C GLY A 34 4.03 -4.16 6.10
N ALA A 35 3.28 -5.27 5.93
CA ALA A 35 2.30 -5.49 4.87
C ALA A 35 0.94 -5.93 5.46
N PRO A 36 0.17 -4.99 6.02
CA PRO A 36 -1.05 -5.30 6.75
C PRO A 36 -2.12 -5.93 5.85
N ASN A 37 -2.98 -6.77 6.43
CA ASN A 37 -4.14 -7.39 5.78
C ASN A 37 -3.79 -8.14 4.48
N TYR A 38 -2.61 -8.79 4.44
CA TYR A 38 -2.23 -9.66 3.34
C TYR A 38 -3.26 -10.77 3.11
N ARG A 39 -3.50 -11.08 1.83
CA ARG A 39 -4.40 -12.14 1.38
C ARG A 39 -4.00 -12.63 -0.01
N GLN A 40 -4.33 -13.89 -0.29
CA GLN A 40 -4.25 -14.50 -1.60
C GLN A 40 -5.66 -14.85 -2.08
N ALA A 41 -5.94 -14.63 -3.38
CA ALA A 41 -7.23 -14.97 -3.97
C ALA A 41 -7.29 -16.46 -4.33
N GLY A 42 -7.78 -17.29 -3.41
CA GLY A 42 -7.89 -18.74 -3.60
C GLY A 42 -6.54 -19.36 -3.95
N SER A 43 -6.48 -20.14 -5.03
CA SER A 43 -5.26 -20.76 -5.56
C SER A 43 -4.56 -19.93 -6.64
N LEU A 44 -5.05 -18.72 -6.96
CA LEU A 44 -4.48 -17.88 -8.02
C LEU A 44 -3.21 -17.14 -7.54
N HIS A 45 -2.37 -16.74 -8.48
CA HIS A 45 -1.21 -15.85 -8.25
C HIS A 45 -1.63 -14.37 -8.15
N VAL A 46 -2.72 -14.13 -7.44
CA VAL A 46 -3.28 -12.79 -7.19
C VAL A 46 -3.26 -12.56 -5.69
N HIS A 47 -2.51 -11.53 -5.30
CA HIS A 47 -2.23 -11.20 -3.91
C HIS A 47 -2.67 -9.76 -3.63
N GLY A 48 -3.14 -9.49 -2.43
CA GLY A 48 -3.58 -8.17 -2.00
C GLY A 48 -3.08 -7.85 -0.60
N VAL A 49 -2.77 -6.58 -0.35
CA VAL A 49 -2.38 -6.03 0.95
C VAL A 49 -3.05 -4.68 1.16
N ALA A 50 -3.26 -4.29 2.41
CA ALA A 50 -3.43 -2.87 2.74
C ALA A 50 -2.09 -2.14 2.58
N ILE A 51 -2.11 -0.80 2.60
CA ILE A 51 -0.94 0.04 2.28
C ILE A 51 0.33 -0.42 3.03
N PRO A 52 1.34 -0.96 2.31
CA PRO A 52 2.52 -1.50 2.95
C PRO A 52 3.62 -0.46 3.06
N THR A 53 4.54 -0.71 3.99
CA THR A 53 5.87 -0.08 4.01
C THR A 53 6.74 -0.65 2.89
N ILE A 54 7.86 0.01 2.56
CA ILE A 54 8.85 -0.55 1.62
C ILE A 54 9.40 -1.90 2.12
N HIS A 55 9.59 -2.04 3.44
CA HIS A 55 9.98 -3.32 4.04
C HIS A 55 8.92 -4.39 3.83
N GLY A 56 7.65 -4.05 4.03
CA GLY A 56 6.51 -4.93 3.78
C GLY A 56 6.41 -5.40 2.34
N ILE A 57 6.64 -4.52 1.35
CA ILE A 57 6.67 -4.91 -0.06
C ILE A 57 7.73 -6.00 -0.29
N ARG A 58 8.94 -5.85 0.27
CA ARG A 58 10.01 -6.86 0.16
C ARG A 58 9.62 -8.17 0.82
N ASN A 59 8.99 -8.11 2.00
CA ASN A 59 8.54 -9.31 2.71
C ASN A 59 7.46 -10.06 1.94
N VAL A 60 6.52 -9.34 1.30
CA VAL A 60 5.52 -9.94 0.40
C VAL A 60 6.20 -10.63 -0.78
N LEU A 61 7.13 -9.97 -1.46
CA LEU A 61 7.86 -10.55 -2.60
C LEU A 61 8.63 -11.82 -2.21
N ASN A 62 9.25 -11.84 -1.03
CA ASN A 62 9.92 -13.04 -0.51
C ASN A 62 8.90 -14.15 -0.20
N HIS A 63 7.78 -13.79 0.46
CA HIS A 63 6.73 -14.73 0.83
C HIS A 63 6.10 -15.44 -0.38
N ILE A 64 5.87 -14.72 -1.48
CA ILE A 64 5.31 -15.30 -2.72
C ILE A 64 6.36 -16.01 -3.59
N GLY A 65 7.62 -16.11 -3.12
CA GLY A 65 8.69 -16.77 -3.86
C GLY A 65 9.11 -16.03 -5.13
N ALA A 66 8.99 -14.70 -5.19
CA ALA A 66 9.35 -13.93 -6.39
C ALA A 66 10.82 -14.07 -6.80
N LYS A 67 11.70 -14.42 -5.86
CA LYS A 67 13.13 -14.66 -6.06
C LYS A 67 13.53 -16.14 -6.02
N GLN A 68 12.62 -17.04 -5.70
CA GLN A 68 12.93 -18.46 -5.53
C GLN A 68 12.69 -19.15 -6.87
N ASP A 69 13.72 -19.13 -7.72
CA ASP A 69 14.06 -20.09 -8.78
C ASP A 69 15.18 -19.47 -9.64
N LEU A 70 15.97 -20.29 -10.35
CA LEU A 70 16.93 -19.84 -11.38
C LEU A 70 16.25 -19.04 -12.52
N LYS A 71 14.91 -18.97 -12.52
CA LYS A 71 14.08 -18.13 -13.39
C LYS A 71 13.39 -17.06 -12.56
N GLN A 72 13.75 -15.80 -12.79
CA GLN A 72 13.07 -14.65 -12.22
C GLN A 72 11.58 -14.67 -12.62
N LYS A 73 10.67 -14.69 -11.64
CA LYS A 73 9.23 -14.54 -11.89
C LYS A 73 8.90 -13.05 -11.96
N GLY A 74 8.33 -12.61 -13.08
CA GLY A 74 7.87 -11.22 -13.22
C GLY A 74 6.72 -10.94 -12.26
N VAL A 75 6.88 -9.93 -11.40
CA VAL A 75 5.82 -9.47 -10.48
C VAL A 75 5.37 -8.09 -10.90
N LEU A 76 4.06 -7.93 -11.10
CA LEU A 76 3.42 -6.64 -11.30
C LEU A 76 2.84 -6.14 -9.98
N TRP A 77 3.27 -4.96 -9.56
CA TRP A 77 2.76 -4.31 -8.35
C TRP A 77 1.89 -3.12 -8.74
N HIS A 78 0.57 -3.30 -8.69
CA HIS A 78 -0.40 -2.25 -9.01
C HIS A 78 -0.88 -1.55 -7.74
N ASN A 79 -0.67 -0.23 -7.67
CA ASN A 79 -1.35 0.61 -6.69
C ASN A 79 -2.68 1.09 -7.29
N LEU A 80 -3.79 0.76 -6.64
CA LEU A 80 -5.14 1.08 -7.11
C LEU A 80 -5.69 2.40 -6.54
N ARG A 81 -4.87 3.16 -5.80
CA ARG A 81 -5.30 4.44 -5.22
C ARG A 81 -5.34 5.53 -6.28
N GLU A 82 -6.38 6.35 -6.21
CA GLU A 82 -6.51 7.54 -7.05
C GLU A 82 -5.46 8.59 -6.64
N GLU A 83 -5.30 8.82 -5.33
CA GLU A 83 -4.25 9.70 -4.84
C GLU A 83 -2.84 9.09 -4.99
N PRO A 84 -1.81 9.93 -5.21
CA PRO A 84 -0.44 9.48 -5.17
C PRO A 84 -0.02 9.09 -3.74
N VAL A 85 0.75 8.00 -3.66
CA VAL A 85 1.44 7.58 -2.44
C VAL A 85 2.91 7.91 -2.59
N VAL A 86 3.48 8.55 -1.57
CA VAL A 86 4.91 8.87 -1.48
C VAL A 86 5.53 8.11 -0.34
N TYR A 87 6.72 7.56 -0.54
CA TYR A 87 7.49 6.88 0.50
C TYR A 87 8.59 7.79 1.04
N ILE A 88 8.59 8.03 2.35
CA ILE A 88 9.64 8.79 3.05
C ILE A 88 10.22 7.90 4.13
N ASN A 89 11.54 7.66 4.08
CA ASN A 89 12.23 6.72 4.98
C ASN A 89 11.54 5.35 5.06
N GLY A 90 11.03 4.86 3.92
CA GLY A 90 10.37 3.57 3.79
C GLY A 90 8.93 3.51 4.30
N ARG A 91 8.38 4.60 4.85
CA ARG A 91 6.99 4.69 5.33
C ARG A 91 6.10 5.39 4.28
N PRO A 92 4.86 4.94 4.08
CA PRO A 92 3.95 5.51 3.08
C PRO A 92 3.22 6.75 3.63
N PHE A 93 3.11 7.77 2.78
CA PHE A 93 2.43 9.03 3.03
C PHE A 93 1.53 9.39 1.86
N VAL A 94 0.49 10.16 2.15
CA VAL A 94 -0.45 10.72 1.18
C VAL A 94 -0.55 12.22 1.36
N LEU A 95 -0.86 12.89 0.26
CA LEU A 95 -1.17 14.31 0.29
C LEU A 95 -2.63 14.53 0.65
N ARG A 96 -2.84 15.49 1.54
CA ARG A 96 -4.16 15.93 2.00
C ARG A 96 -4.21 17.45 2.05
N ASP A 97 -5.40 17.99 1.84
CA ASP A 97 -5.69 19.39 2.14
C ASP A 97 -5.56 19.63 3.65
N VAL A 98 -4.85 20.69 4.03
CA VAL A 98 -4.66 21.09 5.42
C VAL A 98 -5.98 21.46 6.12
N GLU A 99 -6.96 22.01 5.39
CA GLU A 99 -8.25 22.41 5.94
C GLU A 99 -9.21 21.21 6.06
N ARG A 100 -8.97 20.14 5.27
CA ARG A 100 -9.80 18.93 5.25
C ARG A 100 -8.96 17.64 5.28
N PRO A 101 -8.14 17.41 6.31
CA PRO A 101 -7.16 16.31 6.35
C PRO A 101 -7.78 14.91 6.47
N PHE A 102 -9.10 14.82 6.63
CA PHE A 102 -9.88 13.58 6.81
C PHE A 102 -11.00 13.40 5.79
N SER A 103 -11.11 14.25 4.75
CA SER A 103 -12.21 14.19 3.77
C SER A 103 -12.41 12.82 3.09
N ASN A 104 -11.34 12.04 2.97
CA ASN A 104 -11.35 10.71 2.35
C ASN A 104 -11.32 9.57 3.38
N LEU A 105 -11.49 9.88 4.67
CA LEU A 105 -11.57 8.90 5.74
C LEU A 105 -13.04 8.44 5.86
N GLU A 106 -13.57 7.79 4.83
CA GLU A 106 -14.75 6.96 5.07
C GLU A 106 -14.33 5.85 6.02
N TYR A 107 -14.98 5.75 7.18
CA TYR A 107 -14.73 4.68 8.15
C TYR A 107 -15.23 3.35 7.58
N THR A 108 -14.49 2.78 6.63
CA THR A 108 -14.71 1.39 6.22
C THR A 108 -14.09 0.52 7.29
N VAL A 109 -14.90 0.14 8.27
CA VAL A 109 -14.54 -0.89 9.25
C VAL A 109 -14.07 -2.10 8.45
N CYS A 110 -12.81 -2.50 8.62
CA CYS A 110 -12.29 -3.76 8.08
C CYS A 110 -13.05 -4.89 8.78
N ARG A 111 -14.21 -5.28 8.25
CA ARG A 111 -14.96 -6.46 8.71
C ARG A 111 -14.16 -7.73 8.40
#